data_AF-A0A815YVH3-F1
#
_entry.id   AF-A0A815YVH3-F1
#
_cell.length_a   1.000
_cell.length_b   1.000
_cell.length_c   1.000
_cell.angle_alpha   90.00
_cell.angle_beta   90.00
_cell.angle_gamma   90.00
#
_symmetry.space_group_name_H-M   'P 1'
#
loop_
_entity.id
_entity.type
_entity.pdbx_description
1 polymer ?
#
loop_
_entity_poly.entity_id
_entity_poly.type
_entity_poly.pdbx_seq_one_letter_code
_entity_poly.pdbx_strand_id
1 'polypeptide(L)'
;MQASQSCYAKLPTLYCAFVVDECFEIRKSIGNACYPSEKSCENPVYDTCSWYGNCLEQKKSCGKNGYAVNYGLRYCQKFAQNLAEFSFAGKNWVSKTMNCLQQSLVEAYQDDTVTCDDITNAAFDSHAKCYVNSGICSLVLQSAENVFRDMKALGSVYDFKDFLSWKALKQIDETASACTEQSPYLVLLKLILQ
;
A
#
# COMPACT_ATOMS: atom_id res chain seq x y z
N MET A 1 -18.28 -27.29 -21.15
CA MET A 1 -17.48 -27.54 -19.93
C MET A 1 -17.02 -26.21 -19.38
N GLN A 2 -17.49 -25.79 -18.20
CA GLN A 2 -16.94 -24.63 -17.52
C GLN A 2 -15.61 -25.03 -16.87
N ALA A 3 -14.55 -24.24 -17.05
CA ALA A 3 -13.30 -24.48 -16.33
C ALA A 3 -13.55 -24.27 -14.83
N SER A 4 -13.24 -25.28 -14.02
CA SER A 4 -13.43 -25.18 -12.57
C SER A 4 -12.40 -24.23 -11.95
N GLN A 5 -12.70 -23.73 -10.76
CA GLN A 5 -11.78 -22.90 -9.97
C GLN A 5 -10.41 -23.56 -9.75
N SER A 6 -10.37 -24.90 -9.76
CA SER A 6 -9.12 -25.68 -9.67
C SER A 6 -8.22 -25.57 -10.90
N CYS A 7 -8.77 -25.25 -12.09
CA CYS A 7 -7.97 -24.99 -13.29
C CYS A 7 -7.27 -23.63 -13.22
N TYR A 8 -7.94 -22.59 -12.71
CA TYR A 8 -7.33 -21.26 -12.57
C TYR A 8 -6.19 -21.24 -11.57
N ALA A 9 -6.27 -22.07 -10.52
CA ALA A 9 -5.18 -22.24 -9.56
C ALA A 9 -3.88 -22.82 -10.16
N LYS A 10 -3.93 -23.35 -11.40
CA LYS A 10 -2.75 -23.85 -12.12
C LYS A 10 -2.14 -22.83 -13.08
N LEU A 11 -2.71 -21.64 -13.22
CA LEU A 11 -2.11 -20.60 -14.04
C LEU A 11 -0.76 -20.16 -13.44
N PRO A 12 0.22 -19.80 -14.27
CA PRO A 12 1.44 -19.20 -13.76
C PRO A 12 1.10 -17.93 -12.98
N THR A 13 1.87 -17.61 -11.94
CA THR A 13 1.60 -16.51 -10.98
C THR A 13 1.45 -15.12 -11.60
N LEU A 14 1.83 -14.93 -12.86
CA LEU A 14 1.72 -13.68 -13.62
C LEU A 14 0.57 -13.68 -14.64
N TYR A 15 -0.32 -14.66 -14.61
CA TYR A 15 -1.46 -14.75 -15.52
C TYR A 15 -2.76 -14.94 -14.76
N CYS A 16 -3.80 -14.26 -15.23
CA CYS A 16 -5.13 -14.32 -14.66
C CYS A 16 -6.13 -14.67 -15.75
N ALA A 17 -7.14 -15.46 -15.38
CA ALA A 17 -8.28 -15.73 -16.24
C ALA A 17 -9.40 -14.72 -15.99
N PHE A 18 -9.99 -14.25 -17.08
CA PHE A 18 -11.10 -13.31 -17.11
C PHE A 18 -12.27 -13.96 -17.85
N VAL A 19 -13.50 -13.66 -17.45
CA VAL A 19 -14.71 -14.11 -18.14
C VAL A 19 -15.17 -12.97 -19.06
N VAL A 20 -15.21 -13.23 -20.36
CA VAL A 20 -15.62 -12.27 -21.39
C VAL A 20 -16.57 -13.00 -22.34
N ASP A 21 -17.81 -12.52 -22.47
CA ASP A 21 -18.82 -13.10 -23.37
C ASP A 21 -18.94 -14.63 -23.26
N GLU A 22 -19.05 -15.13 -22.02
CA GLU A 22 -19.11 -16.56 -21.67
C GLU A 22 -17.84 -17.38 -22.00
N CYS A 23 -16.80 -16.74 -22.55
CA CYS A 23 -15.49 -17.31 -22.82
C CYS A 23 -14.46 -16.92 -21.75
N PHE A 24 -13.32 -17.63 -21.73
CA PHE A 24 -12.19 -17.28 -20.86
C PHE A 24 -11.05 -16.67 -21.65
N GLU A 25 -10.55 -15.54 -21.16
CA GLU A 25 -9.32 -14.94 -21.65
C GLU A 25 -8.23 -15.02 -20.58
N ILE A 26 -7.03 -15.44 -20.98
CA ILE A 26 -5.85 -15.43 -20.11
C ILE A 26 -5.06 -14.16 -20.40
N ARG A 27 -4.98 -13.25 -19.43
CA ARG A 27 -4.24 -11.99 -19.54
C ARG A 27 -3.11 -11.96 -18.53
N LYS A 28 -2.05 -11.21 -18.85
CA LYS A 28 -0.90 -11.02 -17.96
C LYS A 28 -1.30 -10.09 -16.80
N SER A 29 -1.00 -10.49 -15.57
CA SER A 29 -1.18 -9.68 -14.37
C SER A 29 0.06 -8.84 -14.08
N ILE A 30 -0.18 -7.63 -13.55
CA ILE A 30 0.86 -6.81 -12.94
C ILE A 30 1.04 -7.27 -11.49
N GLY A 31 1.68 -8.41 -11.29
CA GLY A 31 1.99 -8.97 -9.95
C GLY A 31 1.39 -10.35 -9.71
N ASN A 32 1.23 -10.71 -8.43
CA ASN A 32 0.88 -12.05 -7.94
C ASN A 32 -0.59 -12.20 -7.52
N ALA A 33 -1.45 -11.20 -7.76
CA ALA A 33 -2.89 -11.27 -7.51
C ALA A 33 -3.69 -10.99 -8.79
N CYS A 34 -4.89 -11.58 -8.84
CA CYS A 34 -5.82 -11.50 -9.96
C CYS A 34 -7.06 -10.72 -9.60
N TYR A 35 -7.50 -9.88 -10.55
CA TYR A 35 -8.71 -9.08 -10.45
C TYR A 35 -9.60 -9.34 -11.67
N PRO A 36 -10.37 -10.45 -11.70
CA PRO A 36 -11.08 -10.91 -12.90
C PRO A 36 -12.28 -10.04 -13.30
N SER A 37 -12.70 -9.09 -12.44
CA SER A 37 -13.84 -8.20 -12.69
C SER A 37 -13.70 -6.87 -11.95
N GLU A 38 -14.47 -5.84 -12.34
CA GLU A 38 -14.51 -4.57 -11.59
C GLU A 38 -14.88 -4.78 -10.12
N LYS A 39 -15.82 -5.69 -9.84
CA LYS A 39 -16.21 -6.01 -8.46
C LYS A 39 -15.06 -6.54 -7.61
N SER A 40 -14.13 -7.29 -8.21
CA SER A 40 -12.94 -7.77 -7.50
C SER A 40 -11.98 -6.64 -7.11
N CYS A 41 -11.99 -5.52 -7.84
CA CYS A 41 -11.18 -4.35 -7.53
C CYS A 41 -11.69 -3.54 -6.33
N GLU A 42 -12.89 -3.80 -5.83
CA GLU A 42 -13.37 -3.18 -4.58
C GLU A 42 -12.69 -3.77 -3.32
N ASN A 43 -11.99 -4.90 -3.46
CA ASN A 43 -11.34 -5.61 -2.37
C ASN A 43 -9.88 -5.93 -2.75
N PRO A 44 -8.94 -4.99 -2.55
CA PRO A 44 -7.52 -5.25 -2.73
C PRO A 44 -7.07 -6.52 -2.00
N VAL A 45 -6.21 -7.32 -2.63
CA VAL A 45 -5.74 -8.58 -2.07
C VAL A 45 -4.58 -8.27 -1.12
N TYR A 46 -4.74 -8.67 0.14
CA TYR A 46 -3.75 -8.48 1.19
C TYR A 46 -2.36 -9.01 0.80
N ASP A 47 -1.29 -8.35 1.24
CA ASP A 47 0.11 -8.67 0.92
C ASP A 47 0.46 -8.71 -0.58
N THR A 48 -0.33 -8.04 -1.42
CA THR A 48 -0.01 -7.87 -2.84
C THR A 48 -0.01 -6.41 -3.24
N CYS A 49 0.66 -6.11 -4.35
CA CYS A 49 0.72 -4.76 -4.93
C CYS A 49 -0.06 -4.65 -6.24
N SER A 50 -0.70 -5.75 -6.64
CA SER A 50 -1.21 -5.93 -8.00
C SER A 50 -2.43 -5.06 -8.29
N TRP A 51 -3.10 -4.55 -7.24
CA TRP A 51 -4.28 -3.69 -7.37
C TRP A 51 -3.97 -2.37 -8.09
N TYR A 52 -2.84 -1.74 -7.79
CA TYR A 52 -2.47 -0.46 -8.41
C TYR A 52 -2.44 -0.55 -9.94
N GLY A 53 -1.83 -1.62 -10.47
CA GLY A 53 -1.69 -1.82 -11.91
C GLY A 53 -2.92 -2.44 -12.56
N ASN A 54 -3.52 -3.47 -11.94
CA ASN A 54 -4.61 -4.22 -12.54
C ASN A 54 -6.00 -3.58 -12.35
N CYS A 55 -6.16 -2.68 -11.37
CA CYS A 55 -7.42 -2.02 -11.07
C CYS A 55 -7.33 -0.50 -11.27
N LEU A 56 -6.54 0.19 -10.44
CA LEU A 56 -6.56 1.65 -10.40
C LEU A 56 -6.07 2.28 -11.72
N GLU A 57 -4.92 1.84 -12.22
CA GLU A 57 -4.38 2.33 -13.50
C GLU A 57 -5.20 1.88 -14.72
N GLN A 58 -5.80 0.67 -14.68
CA GLN A 58 -6.68 0.22 -15.76
C GLN A 58 -7.97 1.04 -15.82
N LYS A 59 -8.54 1.40 -14.67
CA LYS A 59 -9.75 2.24 -14.57
C LYS A 59 -9.44 3.69 -14.95
N LYS A 60 -8.33 4.25 -14.43
CA LYS A 60 -7.90 5.62 -14.70
C LYS A 60 -6.45 5.60 -15.19
N SER A 61 -6.29 5.63 -16.51
CA SER A 61 -4.98 5.56 -17.18
C SER A 61 -4.18 6.87 -17.09
N CYS A 62 -3.76 7.21 -15.87
CA CYS A 62 -2.94 8.39 -15.58
C CYS A 62 -1.50 8.27 -16.14
N GLY A 63 -1.13 7.07 -16.58
CA GLY A 63 0.10 6.78 -17.29
C GLY A 63 1.30 6.66 -16.36
N LYS A 64 2.49 6.57 -16.97
CA LYS A 64 3.77 6.34 -16.27
C LYS A 64 4.13 7.35 -15.18
N ASN A 65 3.51 8.54 -15.18
CA ASN A 65 3.74 9.58 -14.19
C ASN A 65 2.63 9.63 -13.12
N GLY A 66 1.53 8.90 -13.32
CA GLY A 66 0.41 8.83 -12.39
C GLY A 66 0.78 8.12 -11.09
N TYR A 67 0.03 8.43 -10.03
CA TYR A 67 0.30 7.91 -8.69
C TYR A 67 0.34 6.38 -8.64
N ALA A 68 -0.64 5.71 -9.26
CA ALA A 68 -0.79 4.25 -9.19
C ALA A 68 0.48 3.52 -9.63
N VAL A 69 1.07 3.89 -10.78
CA VAL A 69 2.27 3.24 -11.31
C VAL A 69 3.55 3.84 -10.73
N ASN A 70 3.70 5.16 -10.77
CA ASN A 70 4.97 5.82 -10.46
C ASN A 70 5.30 5.82 -8.96
N TYR A 71 4.27 5.70 -8.10
CA TYR A 71 4.42 5.77 -6.66
C TYR A 71 3.88 4.51 -5.97
N GLY A 72 2.56 4.27 -6.03
CA GLY A 72 1.89 3.19 -5.30
C GLY A 72 2.48 1.81 -5.60
N LEU A 73 2.46 1.39 -6.86
CA LEU A 73 3.00 0.11 -7.31
C LEU A 73 4.52 0.01 -7.05
N ARG A 74 5.28 1.04 -7.45
CA ARG A 74 6.74 1.08 -7.29
C ARG A 74 7.15 0.87 -5.83
N TYR A 75 6.59 1.64 -4.91
CA TYR A 75 6.96 1.56 -3.50
C TYR A 75 6.42 0.31 -2.82
N CYS A 76 5.18 -0.08 -3.12
CA CYS A 76 4.63 -1.33 -2.61
C CYS A 76 5.54 -2.53 -2.99
N GLN A 77 6.00 -2.60 -4.24
CA GLN A 77 6.90 -3.67 -4.69
C GLN A 77 8.25 -3.62 -3.99
N LYS A 78 8.85 -2.44 -3.82
CA LYS A 78 10.11 -2.30 -3.06
C LYS A 78 9.94 -2.77 -1.61
N PHE A 79 8.84 -2.42 -0.95
CA PHE A 79 8.52 -2.90 0.40
C PHE A 79 8.34 -4.42 0.44
N ALA A 80 7.58 -4.99 -0.48
CA ALA A 80 7.39 -6.44 -0.58
C ALA A 80 8.71 -7.19 -0.80
N GLN A 81 9.60 -6.67 -1.64
CA GLN A 81 10.92 -7.25 -1.92
C GLN A 81 11.87 -7.19 -0.73
N ASN A 82 11.78 -6.14 0.09
CA ASN A 82 12.64 -5.92 1.26
C ASN A 82 11.98 -6.40 2.57
N LEU A 83 10.80 -7.01 2.52
CA LEU A 83 10.02 -7.36 3.71
C LEU A 83 10.83 -8.24 4.68
N ALA A 84 11.69 -9.12 4.17
CA ALA A 84 12.53 -9.99 5.00
C ALA A 84 13.52 -9.24 5.93
N GLU A 85 13.92 -8.03 5.55
CA GLU A 85 14.89 -7.19 6.28
C GLU A 85 14.30 -6.60 7.55
N PHE A 86 12.98 -6.43 7.62
CA PHE A 86 12.29 -5.88 8.78
C PHE A 86 12.27 -6.85 9.96
N SER A 87 12.10 -6.31 11.17
CA SER A 87 11.74 -7.05 12.37
C SER A 87 10.38 -7.74 12.20
N PHE A 88 10.00 -8.65 13.10
CA PHE A 88 8.68 -9.29 13.02
C PHE A 88 7.52 -8.27 13.09
N ALA A 89 7.61 -7.29 14.00
CA ALA A 89 6.61 -6.24 14.09
C ALA A 89 6.66 -5.30 12.88
N GLY A 90 7.87 -4.99 12.38
CA GLY A 90 8.07 -4.20 11.16
C GLY A 90 7.40 -4.84 9.95
N LYS A 91 7.56 -6.15 9.75
CA LYS A 91 6.87 -6.90 8.68
C LYS A 91 5.35 -6.74 8.76
N ASN A 92 4.80 -6.95 9.95
CA ASN A 92 3.36 -6.80 10.19
C ASN A 92 2.88 -5.37 9.90
N TRP A 93 3.65 -4.37 10.31
CA TRP A 93 3.33 -2.97 10.03
C TRP A 93 3.37 -2.65 8.53
N VAL A 94 4.39 -3.12 7.80
CA VAL A 94 4.51 -2.94 6.35
C VAL A 94 3.31 -3.58 5.63
N SER A 95 2.99 -4.84 5.93
CA SER A 95 1.86 -5.56 5.34
C SER A 95 0.52 -4.84 5.57
N LYS A 96 0.24 -4.42 6.81
CA LYS A 96 -0.98 -3.68 7.14
C LYS A 96 -1.05 -2.33 6.43
N THR A 97 0.08 -1.62 6.37
CA THR A 97 0.18 -0.32 5.71
C THR A 97 -0.07 -0.45 4.21
N MET A 98 0.59 -1.41 3.55
CA MET A 98 0.39 -1.69 2.13
C MET A 98 -1.07 -2.01 1.81
N ASN A 99 -1.74 -2.80 2.66
CA ASN A 99 -3.15 -3.10 2.46
C ASN A 99 -4.03 -1.87 2.69
N CYS A 100 -3.80 -1.12 3.77
CA CYS A 100 -4.57 0.08 4.10
C CYS A 100 -4.50 1.13 2.97
N LEU A 101 -3.31 1.37 2.41
CA LEU A 101 -3.10 2.34 1.33
C LEU A 101 -3.78 1.96 0.01
N GLN A 102 -3.97 0.66 -0.26
CA GLN A 102 -4.76 0.20 -1.40
C GLN A 102 -6.26 0.35 -1.10
N GLN A 103 -6.68 -0.03 0.10
CA GLN A 103 -8.08 0.07 0.52
C GLN A 103 -8.58 1.52 0.56
N SER A 104 -7.74 2.47 0.98
CA SER A 104 -8.10 3.90 1.05
C SER A 104 -8.41 4.53 -0.31
N LEU A 105 -7.99 3.89 -1.39
CA LEU A 105 -8.22 4.35 -2.76
C LEU A 105 -9.40 3.66 -3.46
N VAL A 106 -10.08 2.72 -2.79
CA VAL A 106 -11.24 2.02 -3.37
C VAL A 106 -12.39 2.98 -3.66
N GLU A 107 -12.64 3.96 -2.79
CA GLU A 107 -13.67 4.99 -3.03
C GLU A 107 -13.34 5.81 -4.29
N ALA A 108 -12.08 6.23 -4.46
CA ALA A 108 -11.63 6.93 -5.65
C ALA A 108 -11.67 6.04 -6.92
N TYR A 109 -11.47 4.73 -6.78
CA TYR A 109 -11.62 3.78 -7.88
C TYR A 109 -13.09 3.64 -8.35
N GLN A 110 -14.04 3.71 -7.42
CA GLN A 110 -15.48 3.57 -7.70
C GLN A 110 -16.09 4.81 -8.36
N ASP A 111 -15.45 5.97 -8.24
CA ASP A 111 -15.93 7.22 -8.79
C ASP A 111 -15.32 7.49 -10.19
N ASP A 112 -16.17 7.45 -11.22
CA ASP A 112 -15.76 7.69 -12.61
C ASP A 112 -15.34 9.15 -12.87
N THR A 113 -15.71 10.07 -11.98
CA THR A 113 -15.45 11.50 -12.13
C THR A 113 -14.08 11.94 -11.60
N VAL A 114 -13.39 11.10 -10.81
CA VAL A 114 -12.09 11.47 -10.22
C VAL A 114 -11.05 11.76 -11.28
N THR A 115 -10.21 12.77 -11.05
CA THR A 115 -9.05 13.05 -11.89
C THR A 115 -7.80 12.34 -11.37
N CYS A 116 -6.73 12.34 -12.17
CA CYS A 116 -5.44 11.82 -11.73
C CYS A 116 -4.86 12.61 -10.54
N ASP A 117 -5.17 13.89 -10.45
CA ASP A 117 -4.76 14.74 -9.32
C ASP A 117 -5.58 14.39 -8.07
N ASP A 118 -6.88 14.12 -8.20
CA ASP A 118 -7.72 13.67 -7.08
C ASP A 118 -7.23 12.34 -6.52
N ILE A 119 -6.92 11.36 -7.38
CA ILE A 119 -6.31 10.08 -6.97
C ILE A 119 -5.00 10.34 -6.23
N THR A 120 -4.16 11.22 -6.75
CA THR A 120 -2.86 11.54 -6.14
C THR A 120 -3.05 12.17 -4.76
N ASN A 121 -3.97 13.12 -4.63
CA ASN A 121 -4.26 13.79 -3.37
C ASN A 121 -4.85 12.83 -2.34
N ALA A 122 -5.90 12.08 -2.70
CA ALA A 122 -6.51 11.05 -1.86
C ALA A 122 -5.48 10.02 -1.39
N ALA A 123 -4.56 9.63 -2.27
CA ALA A 123 -3.51 8.71 -1.89
C ALA A 123 -2.60 9.32 -0.83
N PHE A 124 -2.02 10.49 -1.07
CA PHE A 124 -1.12 11.14 -0.12
C PHE A 124 -1.77 11.48 1.22
N ASP A 125 -3.04 11.89 1.21
CA ASP A 125 -3.81 12.20 2.43
C ASP A 125 -4.12 10.94 3.26
N SER A 126 -4.16 9.75 2.63
CA SER A 126 -4.41 8.50 3.37
C SER A 126 -3.21 7.97 4.17
N HIS A 127 -1.98 8.43 3.90
CA HIS A 127 -0.77 7.79 4.43
C HIS A 127 -0.66 7.90 5.95
N ALA A 128 -0.80 9.10 6.53
CA ALA A 128 -0.66 9.28 7.97
C ALA A 128 -1.64 8.39 8.74
N LYS A 129 -2.92 8.39 8.33
CA LYS A 129 -3.94 7.51 8.90
C LYS A 129 -3.57 6.03 8.75
N CYS A 130 -3.08 5.61 7.58
CA CYS A 130 -2.68 4.22 7.37
C CYS A 130 -1.45 3.81 8.19
N TYR A 131 -0.45 4.67 8.36
CA TYR A 131 0.72 4.40 9.20
C TYR A 131 0.32 4.22 10.67
N VAL A 132 -0.53 5.11 11.18
CA VAL A 132 -1.05 5.08 12.54
C VAL A 132 -1.89 3.82 12.77
N ASN A 133 -2.90 3.58 11.92
CA ASN A 133 -3.79 2.42 12.05
C ASN A 133 -3.06 1.08 11.88
N SER A 134 -1.93 1.08 11.19
CA SER A 134 -1.08 -0.12 11.04
C SER A 134 -0.16 -0.35 12.24
N GLY A 135 -0.03 0.63 13.15
CA GLY A 135 0.66 0.49 14.43
C GLY A 135 2.03 1.15 14.51
N ILE A 136 2.33 2.18 13.69
CA ILE A 136 3.65 2.84 13.72
C ILE A 136 4.00 3.41 15.11
N CYS A 137 2.99 3.85 15.87
CA CYS A 137 3.16 4.41 17.21
C CYS A 137 3.71 3.41 18.22
N SER A 138 3.41 2.12 18.07
CA SER A 138 3.97 1.04 18.89
C SER A 138 5.28 0.51 18.33
N LEU A 139 5.50 0.66 17.02
CA LEU A 139 6.71 0.19 16.33
C LEU A 139 7.97 0.89 16.87
N VAL A 140 7.86 2.16 17.23
CA VAL A 140 8.97 2.96 17.80
C VAL A 140 9.25 2.66 19.29
N LEU A 141 8.35 1.94 19.97
CA LEU A 141 8.48 1.54 21.37
C LEU A 141 9.09 0.14 21.54
N GLN A 142 9.50 -0.50 20.44
CA GLN A 142 10.17 -1.79 20.45
C GLN A 142 11.59 -1.72 21.05
N SER A 143 12.26 -2.87 21.18
CA SER A 143 13.68 -2.89 21.52
C SER A 143 14.51 -2.08 20.53
N ALA A 144 15.58 -1.44 21.01
CA ALA A 144 16.46 -0.62 20.18
C ALA A 144 17.03 -1.39 18.98
N GLU A 145 17.28 -2.70 19.13
CA GLU A 145 17.71 -3.58 18.03
C GLU A 145 16.66 -3.67 16.92
N ASN A 146 15.38 -3.93 17.25
CA ASN A 146 14.31 -4.01 16.27
C ASN A 146 14.06 -2.67 15.60
N VAL A 147 14.10 -1.57 16.37
CA VAL A 147 13.99 -0.21 15.83
C VAL A 147 15.12 0.07 14.84
N PHE A 148 16.37 -0.24 15.19
CA PHE A 148 17.51 -0.06 14.30
C PHE A 148 17.39 -0.91 13.02
N ARG A 149 16.96 -2.16 13.16
CA ARG A 149 16.70 -3.06 12.02
C ARG A 149 15.64 -2.50 11.08
N ASP A 150 14.50 -2.06 11.62
CA ASP A 150 13.41 -1.49 10.83
C ASP A 150 13.84 -0.19 10.13
N MET A 151 14.60 0.69 10.81
CA MET A 151 15.15 1.90 10.19
C MET A 151 16.15 1.59 9.07
N LYS A 152 17.02 0.59 9.25
CA LYS A 152 17.94 0.14 8.21
C LYS A 152 17.19 -0.40 6.99
N ALA A 153 16.14 -1.20 7.21
CA ALA A 153 15.30 -1.73 6.14
C ALA A 153 14.52 -0.62 5.40
N LEU A 154 14.00 0.39 6.11
CA LEU A 154 13.41 1.56 5.46
C LEU A 154 14.42 2.31 4.58
N GLY A 155 15.67 2.42 5.06
CA GLY A 155 16.76 3.03 4.30
C GLY A 155 17.13 2.28 3.01
N SER A 156 16.83 0.98 2.87
CA SER A 156 17.04 0.24 1.62
C SER A 156 15.88 0.37 0.62
N VAL A 157 14.70 0.78 1.09
CA VAL A 157 13.50 0.97 0.26
C VAL A 157 13.45 2.37 -0.33
N TYR A 158 13.69 3.40 0.48
CA TYR A 158 13.54 4.79 0.07
C TYR A 158 14.78 5.34 -0.63
N ASP A 159 14.56 6.00 -1.77
CA ASP A 159 15.58 6.86 -2.37
C ASP A 159 15.69 8.14 -1.51
N PHE A 160 16.90 8.49 -1.04
CA PHE A 160 17.14 9.60 -0.10
C PHE A 160 16.56 10.96 -0.56
N LYS A 161 16.34 11.14 -1.87
CA LYS A 161 15.74 12.33 -2.46
C LYS A 161 14.22 12.44 -2.23
N ASP A 162 13.53 11.32 -2.07
CA ASP A 162 12.06 11.30 -1.93
C ASP A 162 11.63 11.64 -0.49
N PHE A 163 12.50 11.39 0.50
CA PHE A 163 12.34 11.80 1.89
C PHE A 163 12.35 13.32 2.10
N LEU A 164 12.98 14.07 1.18
CA LEU A 164 13.11 15.53 1.23
C LEU A 164 12.03 16.27 0.43
N SER A 165 11.09 15.56 -0.21
CA SER A 165 9.97 16.22 -0.87
C SER A 165 8.95 16.71 0.17
N TRP A 166 8.48 17.95 0.01
CA TRP A 166 7.57 18.69 0.91
C TRP A 166 6.36 17.90 1.44
N LYS A 167 5.90 16.86 0.71
CA LYS A 167 4.79 15.97 1.11
C LYS A 167 5.16 14.96 2.21
N ALA A 168 6.43 14.54 2.31
CA ALA A 168 6.89 13.62 3.35
C ALA A 168 6.91 14.28 4.75
N LEU A 169 7.22 15.57 4.83
CA LEU A 169 7.24 16.33 6.10
C LEU A 169 5.84 16.51 6.70
N LYS A 170 4.81 16.76 5.87
CA LYS A 170 3.40 16.81 6.32
C LYS A 170 2.97 15.47 6.93
N GLN A 171 3.31 14.36 6.27
CA GLN A 171 2.94 13.02 6.74
C GLN A 171 3.62 12.65 8.07
N ILE A 172 4.85 13.11 8.30
CA ILE A 172 5.57 12.89 9.56
C ILE A 172 4.89 13.66 10.71
N ASP A 173 4.54 14.94 10.50
CA ASP A 173 3.89 15.76 11.52
C ASP A 173 2.49 15.25 11.90
N GLU A 174 1.67 14.91 10.90
CA GLU A 174 0.34 14.33 11.12
C GLU A 174 0.41 12.98 11.85
N THR A 175 1.37 12.13 11.47
CA THR A 175 1.59 10.83 12.14
C THR A 175 2.05 11.03 13.59
N ALA A 176 2.98 11.96 13.83
CA ALA A 176 3.50 12.24 15.17
C ALA A 176 2.42 12.81 16.11
N SER A 177 1.58 13.71 15.59
CA SER A 177 0.45 14.26 16.33
C SER A 177 -0.57 13.18 16.69
N ALA A 178 -0.97 12.34 15.72
CA ALA A 178 -1.90 11.23 15.96
C ALA A 178 -1.36 10.16 16.93
N CYS A 179 -0.06 9.87 16.89
CA CYS A 179 0.57 8.96 17.86
C CYS A 179 0.60 9.53 19.28
N THR A 180 0.67 10.86 19.42
CA THR A 180 0.58 11.51 20.74
C THR A 180 -0.82 11.31 21.32
N GLU A 181 -1.88 11.45 20.52
CA GLU A 181 -3.26 11.29 20.97
C GLU A 181 -3.64 9.83 21.28
N GLN A 182 -3.02 8.85 20.60
CA GLN A 182 -3.27 7.42 20.84
C GLN A 182 -2.47 6.80 22.00
N SER A 183 -1.49 7.50 22.61
CA SER A 183 -0.64 6.94 23.65
C SER A 183 -0.56 7.84 24.90
N PRO A 184 -1.16 7.46 26.05
CA PRO A 184 -1.07 8.25 27.28
C PRO A 184 0.37 8.42 27.80
N TYR A 185 1.29 7.51 27.43
CA TYR A 185 2.72 7.63 27.75
C TYR A 185 3.42 8.74 26.95
N LEU A 186 3.05 8.94 25.68
CA LEU A 186 3.61 10.01 24.84
C LEU A 186 3.03 11.38 25.20
N VAL A 187 1.76 11.44 25.63
CA VAL A 187 1.17 12.64 26.23
C VAL A 187 1.95 13.07 27.47
N LEU A 188 2.28 12.12 28.37
CA LEU A 188 3.07 12.40 29.58
C LEU A 188 4.47 12.93 29.25
N LEU A 189 5.17 12.34 28.27
CA LEU A 189 6.49 12.80 27.83
C LEU A 189 6.47 14.21 27.24
N LYS A 190 5.42 14.55 26.48
CA LYS A 190 5.22 15.90 25.91
C LYS A 190 4.95 16.95 27.01
N LEU A 191 4.25 16.56 28.08
CA LEU A 191 3.97 17.42 29.24
C LEU A 191 5.18 17.57 30.20
N ILE A 192 6.10 16.61 30.21
CA ILE A 192 7.33 16.65 31.04
C ILE A 192 8.45 17.45 30.35
N LEU A 193 8.41 17.59 29.02
CA LEU A 193 9.41 18.29 28.22
C LEU A 193 9.02 19.72 27.79
N GLN A 194 7.89 20.24 28.30
CA GLN A 194 7.51 21.66 28.25
C GLN A 194 7.79 22.32 29.60
#